data_AF-A0A2M7FK56-F1
#
_entry.id   AF-A0A2M7FK56-F1
#
_cell.length_a   1.000
_cell.length_b   1.000
_cell.length_c   1.000
_cell.angle_alpha   90.00
_cell.angle_beta   90.00
_cell.angle_gamma   90.00
#
_symmetry.space_group_name_H-M   'P 1'
#
loop_
_entity.id
_entity.type
_entity.pdbx_description
1 polymer ?
#
loop_
_entity_poly.entity_id
_entity_poly.type
_entity_poly.pdbx_seq_one_letter_code
_entity_poly.pdbx_strand_id
1 'polypeptide(L)'
;MNNDTRRIGGSRYLAWGLCFLLAACASKPPTSIHQPMTAKPEIKTVVAPADGAIFHVGINQHPLFEDRRARNVGDILTINIVEKTTGNRKSS
;
A
#
# COMPACT_ATOMS: atom_id res chain seq x y z
N MET A 1 -33.30 48.38 26.23
CA MET A 1 -33.77 46.97 26.34
C MET A 1 -33.90 46.36 24.94
N ASN A 2 -32.80 46.21 24.19
CA ASN A 2 -32.88 45.76 22.78
C ASN A 2 -31.59 45.12 22.21
N ASN A 3 -30.78 44.42 23.03
CA ASN A 3 -29.50 43.85 22.58
C ASN A 3 -29.39 42.30 22.67
N ASP A 4 -30.43 41.61 23.15
CA ASP A 4 -30.38 40.15 23.36
C ASP A 4 -30.80 39.33 22.13
N THR A 5 -31.57 39.89 21.20
CA THR A 5 -32.03 39.17 19.99
C THR A 5 -30.94 38.94 18.96
N ARG A 6 -29.83 39.71 18.97
CA ARG A 6 -28.67 39.48 18.09
C ARG A 6 -27.75 38.35 18.56
N ARG A 7 -27.76 38.00 19.86
CA ARG A 7 -26.91 36.93 20.42
C ARG A 7 -27.41 35.52 20.06
N ILE A 8 -28.73 35.34 19.94
CA ILE A 8 -29.36 34.05 19.64
C ILE A 8 -29.15 33.63 18.18
N GLY A 9 -29.19 34.59 17.24
CA GLY A 9 -28.93 34.33 15.81
C GLY A 9 -27.50 33.84 15.55
N GLY A 10 -26.49 34.48 16.16
CA GLY A 10 -25.08 34.12 15.98
C GLY A 10 -24.72 32.72 16.50
N SER A 11 -25.33 32.28 17.61
CA SER A 11 -25.05 30.97 18.19
C SER A 11 -25.49 29.79 17.32
N ARG A 12 -26.56 29.96 16.53
CA ARG A 12 -27.04 28.92 15.60
C ARG A 12 -26.11 28.74 14.41
N TYR A 13 -25.58 29.86 13.87
CA TYR A 13 -24.58 29.83 12.80
C TYR A 13 -23.24 29.25 13.29
N LEU A 14 -22.84 29.54 14.53
CA LEU A 14 -21.62 28.99 15.13
C LEU A 14 -21.72 27.47 15.31
N ALA A 15 -22.87 26.96 15.78
CA ALA A 15 -23.12 25.53 15.88
C ALA A 15 -23.08 24.82 14.51
N TRP A 16 -23.64 25.44 13.47
CA TRP A 16 -23.59 24.91 12.11
C TRP A 16 -22.17 24.88 11.54
N GLY A 17 -21.40 25.96 11.72
CA GLY A 17 -19.99 26.02 11.29
C GLY A 17 -19.13 24.96 11.96
N LEU A 18 -19.36 24.70 13.25
CA LEU A 18 -18.67 23.65 13.99
C LEU A 18 -18.97 22.25 13.41
N CYS A 19 -20.22 21.93 13.11
CA CYS A 19 -20.57 20.64 12.48
C CYS A 19 -19.85 20.40 11.15
N PHE A 20 -19.71 21.42 10.30
CA PHE A 20 -18.98 21.30 9.04
C PHE A 20 -17.48 21.05 9.23
N LEU A 21 -16.86 21.69 10.23
CA LEU A 21 -15.44 21.48 10.57
C LEU A 21 -15.17 20.05 11.05
N LEU A 22 -16.05 19.47 11.87
CA LEU A 22 -15.91 18.07 12.31
C LEU A 22 -16.09 17.08 11.15
N ALA A 23 -17.01 17.34 10.21
CA ALA A 23 -17.22 16.48 9.05
C ALA A 23 -16.01 16.46 8.09
N ALA A 24 -15.32 17.59 7.92
CA ALA A 24 -14.12 17.68 7.08
C ALA A 24 -12.93 16.87 7.64
N CYS A 25 -12.78 16.83 8.97
CA CYS A 25 -11.69 16.12 9.64
C CYS A 25 -11.81 14.58 9.55
N ALA A 26 -13.02 14.05 9.33
CA ALA A 26 -13.25 12.61 9.22
C ALA A 26 -13.02 12.02 7.81
N SER A 27 -12.67 12.86 6.82
CA SER A 27 -12.46 12.42 5.45
C SER A 27 -11.17 11.59 5.32
N LYS A 28 -11.31 10.27 5.34
CA LYS A 28 -10.19 9.36 5.04
C LYS A 28 -10.03 9.23 3.52
N PRO A 29 -8.83 9.49 2.96
CA PRO A 29 -8.59 9.20 1.55
C PRO A 29 -8.67 7.68 1.33
N PRO A 30 -9.34 7.21 0.26
CA PRO A 30 -9.36 5.79 -0.07
C PRO A 30 -7.92 5.33 -0.34
N THR A 31 -7.50 4.27 0.36
CA THR A 31 -6.17 3.69 0.15
C THR A 31 -6.13 3.05 -1.24
N SER A 32 -5.11 3.39 -2.02
CA SER A 32 -4.84 2.83 -3.35
C SER A 32 -4.28 1.40 -3.24
N ILE A 33 -4.98 0.52 -2.54
CA ILE A 33 -4.62 -0.90 -2.45
C ILE A 33 -5.83 -1.66 -2.99
N HIS A 34 -5.83 -1.83 -4.31
CA HIS A 34 -6.83 -2.64 -4.99
C HIS A 34 -6.41 -4.10 -4.88
N GLN A 35 -7.14 -4.89 -4.09
CA GLN A 35 -7.04 -6.35 -4.10
C GLN A 35 -7.46 -6.86 -5.50
N PRO A 36 -6.95 -8.02 -5.97
CA PRO A 36 -6.41 -9.15 -5.22
C PRO A 36 -4.90 -9.10 -4.98
N MET A 37 -4.49 -9.38 -3.75
CA MET A 37 -3.09 -9.37 -3.29
C MET A 37 -2.36 -10.69 -3.62
N THR A 38 -3.02 -11.59 -4.34
CA THR A 38 -2.54 -12.95 -4.61
C THR A 38 -2.35 -13.12 -6.11
N ALA A 39 -1.10 -13.17 -6.56
CA ALA A 39 -0.77 -13.65 -7.89
C ALA A 39 -0.81 -15.18 -7.86
N LYS A 40 -1.74 -15.78 -8.61
CA LYS A 40 -1.75 -17.23 -8.81
C LYS A 40 -0.48 -17.60 -9.61
N PRO A 41 0.32 -18.61 -9.18
CA PRO A 41 1.48 -19.04 -9.93
C PRO A 41 1.09 -19.45 -11.35
N GLU A 42 1.80 -18.92 -12.35
CA GLU A 42 1.65 -19.35 -13.73
C GLU A 42 2.27 -20.75 -13.88
N ILE A 43 1.51 -21.67 -14.48
CA ILE A 43 2.00 -23.01 -14.78
C ILE A 43 2.97 -22.87 -15.96
N LYS A 44 4.27 -22.95 -15.69
CA LYS A 44 5.28 -22.99 -16.74
C LYS A 44 5.21 -24.34 -17.45
N THR A 45 4.63 -24.36 -18.65
CA THR A 45 4.71 -25.53 -19.54
C THR A 45 6.16 -25.66 -20.01
N VAL A 46 6.91 -26.59 -19.43
CA VAL A 46 8.25 -26.93 -19.90
C VAL A 46 8.08 -27.78 -21.15
N VAL A 47 8.34 -27.18 -22.33
CA VAL A 47 8.47 -27.94 -23.57
C VAL A 47 9.81 -28.65 -23.52
N ALA A 48 9.80 -29.98 -23.57
CA ALA A 48 11.02 -30.76 -23.65
C ALA A 48 11.61 -30.63 -25.07
N PRO A 49 12.82 -30.05 -25.21
CA PRO A 49 13.53 -30.01 -26.49
C PRO A 49 13.84 -31.44 -26.96
N ALA A 50 13.67 -31.68 -28.26
CA ALA A 50 13.89 -32.98 -28.93
C ALA A 50 15.26 -33.02 -29.64
N ASP A 51 16.11 -32.10 -29.28
CA ASP A 51 17.48 -31.91 -29.69
C ASP A 51 18.34 -32.68 -28.71
N GLY A 52 19.18 -33.61 -29.16
CA GLY A 52 20.00 -34.51 -28.33
C GLY A 52 21.05 -33.82 -27.43
N ALA A 53 20.93 -32.51 -27.24
CA ALA A 53 21.69 -31.74 -26.28
C ALA A 53 21.21 -32.03 -24.85
N ILE A 54 22.13 -32.00 -23.89
CA ILE A 54 21.83 -32.17 -22.46
C ILE A 54 21.58 -30.83 -21.75
N PHE A 55 21.90 -29.72 -22.42
CA PHE A 55 21.82 -28.37 -21.86
C PHE A 55 20.85 -27.52 -22.67
N HIS A 56 19.86 -26.94 -21.99
CA HIS A 56 18.87 -26.05 -22.59
C HIS A 56 18.62 -24.84 -21.71
N VAL A 57 18.73 -23.65 -22.31
CA VAL A 57 18.47 -22.38 -21.60
C VAL A 57 17.01 -22.32 -21.16
N GLY A 58 16.77 -22.07 -19.87
CA GLY A 58 15.41 -21.97 -19.30
C GLY A 58 14.88 -23.24 -18.62
N ILE A 59 15.45 -24.42 -18.89
CA ILE A 59 15.05 -25.70 -18.30
C ILE A 59 16.09 -26.12 -17.27
N ASN A 60 15.69 -26.31 -16.01
CA ASN A 60 16.59 -26.72 -14.91
C ASN A 60 17.82 -25.81 -14.73
N GLN A 61 17.65 -24.50 -14.94
CA GLN A 61 18.69 -23.48 -14.78
C GLN A 61 19.19 -23.28 -13.33
N HIS A 62 18.70 -24.05 -12.38
CA HIS A 62 19.11 -23.99 -10.98
C HIS A 62 20.24 -25.00 -10.73
N PRO A 63 21.43 -24.55 -10.31
CA PRO A 63 22.47 -25.45 -9.82
C PRO A 63 21.91 -26.31 -8.69
N LEU A 64 22.27 -27.59 -8.63
CA LEU A 64 21.80 -28.52 -7.58
C LEU A 64 22.14 -28.06 -6.15
N PHE A 65 23.05 -27.09 -6.02
CA PHE A 65 23.54 -26.56 -4.75
C PHE A 65 23.55 -25.03 -4.71
N GLU A 66 22.64 -24.36 -5.40
CA GLU A 66 22.41 -22.94 -5.11
C GLU A 66 21.58 -22.81 -3.84
N ASP A 67 21.91 -21.81 -3.01
CA ASP A 67 21.06 -21.43 -1.89
C ASP A 67 19.65 -21.08 -2.40
N ARG A 68 18.62 -21.41 -1.62
CA ARG A 68 17.23 -21.25 -2.04
C ARG A 68 16.84 -19.78 -1.99
N ARG A 69 17.21 -19.03 -3.02
CA ARG A 69 16.83 -17.63 -3.19
C ARG A 69 15.46 -17.55 -3.87
N ALA A 70 14.56 -16.75 -3.30
CA ALA A 70 13.29 -16.42 -3.92
C ALA A 70 13.51 -15.75 -5.30
N ARG A 71 13.02 -16.39 -6.37
CA ARG A 71 13.12 -15.92 -7.77
C ARG A 71 11.84 -16.17 -8.56
N ASN A 72 10.96 -17.02 -8.07
CA ASN A 72 9.77 -17.49 -8.77
C ASN A 72 8.50 -16.88 -8.16
N VAL A 73 7.43 -16.85 -8.96
CA VAL A 73 6.11 -16.41 -8.48
C VAL A 73 5.63 -17.37 -7.40
N GLY A 74 5.28 -16.82 -6.23
CA GLY A 74 4.85 -17.58 -5.05
C GLY A 74 5.95 -17.77 -3.99
N ASP A 75 7.20 -17.39 -4.27
CA ASP A 75 8.25 -17.36 -3.25
C ASP A 75 8.04 -16.19 -2.27
N ILE A 76 8.41 -16.38 -1.00
CA ILE A 76 8.26 -15.37 0.05
C ILE A 76 9.51 -14.48 0.11
N LEU A 77 9.30 -13.17 0.01
CA LEU A 77 10.34 -12.14 0.14
C LEU A 77 10.06 -11.30 1.41
N THR A 78 11.00 -11.28 2.36
CA THR A 78 10.93 -10.42 3.54
C THR A 78 11.74 -9.15 3.30
N ILE A 79 11.07 -8.00 3.21
CA ILE A 79 11.70 -6.69 3.00
C ILE A 79 11.71 -5.95 4.33
N ASN A 80 12.90 -5.71 4.90
CA ASN A 80 13.05 -4.87 6.08
C ASN A 80 13.20 -3.40 5.65
N ILE A 81 12.15 -2.60 5.85
CA ILE A 81 12.16 -1.17 5.54
C ILE A 81 12.51 -0.41 6.82
N VAL A 82 13.70 0.20 6.85
CA VAL A 82 14.15 1.05 7.95
C VAL A 82 14.13 2.50 7.50
N GLU A 83 13.09 3.24 7.89
CA GLU A 83 13.00 4.67 7.64
C GLU A 83 13.54 5.46 8.84
N LYS A 84 14.45 6.41 8.58
CA LYS A 84 14.99 7.31 9.60
C LYS A 84 14.57 8.75 9.30
N THR A 85 13.46 9.17 9.90
CA THR A 85 12.93 10.53 9.74
C THR A 85 13.28 11.37 10.97
N THR A 86 14.24 12.27 10.84
CA THR A 86 14.53 13.28 11.87
C THR A 86 13.69 14.53 11.61
N GLY A 87 12.57 14.67 12.32
CA GLY A 87 11.73 15.87 12.25
C GLY A 87 12.18 16.93 13.24
N ASN A 88 12.87 17.98 12.79
CA ASN A 88 13.11 19.18 13.60
C ASN A 88 11.93 20.14 13.43
N ARG A 89 10.98 20.15 14.37
CA ARG A 89 9.94 21.19 14.43
C ARG A 89 10.46 22.38 15.23
N LYS A 90 10.87 23.44 14.53
CA LYS A 90 10.95 24.79 15.13
C LYS A 90 9.54 25.39 15.10
N SER A 91 8.87 25.43 16.24
CA SER A 91 7.66 26.22 16.44
C SER A 91 8.10 27.67 16.65
N SER A 92 7.59 28.60 15.84
CA SER A 92 7.54 30.04 16.16
C SER A 92 6.13 30.41 16.58
#